data_AF-A0A0C9WXS9-F1
#
_entry.id   AF-A0A0C9WXS9-F1
#
_cell.length_a   1.000
_cell.length_b   1.000
_cell.length_c   1.000
_cell.angle_alpha   90.00
_cell.angle_beta   90.00
_cell.angle_gamma   90.00
#
_symmetry.space_group_name_H-M   'P 1'
#
loop_
_entity.id
_entity.type
_entity.pdbx_description
1 polymer ?
#
loop_
_entity_poly.entity_id
_entity_poly.type
_entity_poly.pdbx_seq_one_letter_code
_entity_poly.pdbx_strand_id
1 'polypeptide(L)'
;MTPLGKNLVEDDLFDPFIKETRPALESLLVDTEQEIARLLQSPISSLPPETLSEIFMLCCQPKYNAIGGVDSQGICPLRLSAVCKAWRDLAWTTRRLWSVIILTKSNPYASHLGRILASWIERAGNQPLSIRYEVQSDRLLARLIQETSKWMNVSIFLPSESLSVVKKYKYFPLLEHFSIRVRAGPGSDPGDLGDLDIFNCFSLPNIIRLHVPKYLRCFKSNLMWSQLRTFSASTMGHEQLCDILRLARFLEVFNVNSLELHTRGNILQTVDHSYLRCLVMKEVDSGVLDRLLSRPGISTPNLEDLTIEIDESGWHTYRPQSTFLSNFTTSLHQLRRFKVKYDGDYEPEWVFHWLLNISSLIELDVQTSTAAIKNVVSALGNSASTEIKTEYLPLLVDIRITLEHDYEDDLLMKDIPEMLAYRSSGLSPSISRLESASIYRTSVSFSKEDFEAFQTASLGDLAFTMVDRKGAHRI
;
A
#
# COMPACT_ATOMS: atom_id res chain seq x y z
N MET A 1 -61.63 75.83 33.05
CA MET A 1 -60.45 76.68 33.28
C MET A 1 -59.66 76.09 34.46
N THR A 2 -58.33 76.04 34.34
CA THR A 2 -57.29 75.51 35.28
C THR A 2 -57.15 73.97 35.44
N PRO A 3 -55.92 73.45 35.75
CA PRO A 3 -55.22 72.41 34.96
C PRO A 3 -54.70 71.19 35.78
N LEU A 4 -54.13 70.18 35.11
CA LEU A 4 -53.22 69.11 35.59
C LEU A 4 -52.70 68.37 34.34
N GLY A 5 -51.48 67.88 34.16
CA GLY A 5 -50.27 67.72 34.98
C GLY A 5 -49.18 67.11 34.08
N LYS A 6 -47.93 67.27 34.52
CA LYS A 6 -46.63 66.96 33.88
C LYS A 6 -46.51 65.57 33.23
N ASN A 7 -45.77 65.48 32.11
CA ASN A 7 -44.99 64.31 31.73
C ASN A 7 -43.52 64.73 31.52
N LEU A 8 -42.69 64.31 32.47
CA LEU A 8 -41.24 64.20 32.38
C LEU A 8 -40.91 62.72 32.13
N VAL A 9 -39.70 62.46 31.64
CA VAL A 9 -38.98 61.17 31.58
C VAL A 9 -39.07 60.44 30.23
N GLU A 10 -38.19 60.83 29.30
CA GLU A 10 -37.68 59.93 28.23
C GLU A 10 -36.14 59.98 28.07
N ASP A 11 -35.40 60.84 28.79
CA ASP A 11 -33.93 61.01 28.60
C ASP A 11 -33.03 60.10 29.48
N ASP A 12 -33.56 59.35 30.45
CA ASP A 12 -32.75 58.65 31.48
C ASP A 12 -32.41 57.16 31.16
N LEU A 13 -32.80 56.64 30.00
CA LEU A 13 -32.66 55.20 29.67
C LEU A 13 -31.42 54.85 28.82
N PHE A 14 -30.74 55.82 28.22
CA PHE A 14 -29.57 55.57 27.34
C PHE A 14 -28.20 55.71 28.03
N ASP A 15 -28.12 56.45 29.13
CA ASP A 15 -26.85 56.74 29.84
C ASP A 15 -26.31 55.55 30.69
N PRO A 16 -27.14 54.72 31.35
CA PRO A 16 -26.65 53.59 32.15
C PRO A 16 -25.94 52.53 31.29
N PHE A 17 -26.45 52.28 30.08
CA PHE A 17 -25.94 51.25 29.18
C PHE A 17 -24.54 51.60 28.63
N ILE A 18 -24.27 52.89 28.38
CA ILE A 18 -22.94 53.38 27.95
C ILE A 18 -21.92 53.34 29.11
N LYS A 19 -22.38 53.60 30.34
CA LYS A 19 -21.52 53.63 31.53
C LYS A 19 -21.05 52.25 31.97
N GLU A 20 -21.82 51.21 31.66
CA GLU A 20 -21.51 49.81 31.98
C GLU A 20 -20.77 49.10 30.84
N THR A 21 -21.07 49.41 29.57
CA THR A 21 -20.40 48.79 28.41
C THR A 21 -18.98 49.27 28.17
N ARG A 22 -18.66 50.53 28.49
CA ARG A 22 -17.31 51.09 28.34
C ARG A 22 -16.24 50.37 29.17
N PRO A 23 -16.39 50.17 30.50
CA PRO A 23 -15.39 49.47 31.29
C PRO A 23 -15.24 47.99 30.90
N ALA A 24 -16.33 47.34 30.44
CA ALA A 24 -16.26 45.99 29.90
C ALA A 24 -15.43 45.92 28.59
N LEU A 25 -15.59 46.91 27.71
CA LEU A 25 -14.79 47.04 26.48
C LEU A 25 -13.31 47.34 26.76
N GLU A 26 -13.02 48.20 27.73
CA GLU A 26 -11.65 48.51 28.17
C GLU A 26 -10.98 47.29 28.80
N SER A 27 -11.70 46.52 29.62
CA SER A 27 -11.21 45.24 30.17
C SER A 27 -10.90 44.24 29.06
N LEU A 28 -11.80 44.07 28.08
CA LEU A 28 -11.59 43.18 26.94
C LEU A 28 -10.39 43.62 26.10
N LEU A 29 -10.18 44.92 25.90
CA LEU A 29 -9.00 45.45 25.22
C LEU A 29 -7.71 45.07 25.95
N VAL A 30 -7.63 45.30 27.26
CA VAL A 30 -6.45 44.96 28.07
C VAL A 30 -6.17 43.45 28.06
N ASP A 31 -7.22 42.62 28.18
CA ASP A 31 -7.08 41.17 28.11
C ASP A 31 -6.57 40.71 26.73
N THR A 32 -7.07 41.32 25.65
CA THR A 32 -6.58 41.02 24.29
C THR A 32 -5.14 41.46 24.08
N GLU A 33 -4.73 42.60 24.61
CA GLU A 33 -3.35 43.09 24.53
C GLU A 33 -2.37 42.19 25.29
N GLN A 34 -2.75 41.72 26.48
CA GLN A 34 -1.95 40.76 27.24
C GLN A 34 -1.79 39.42 26.52
N GLU A 35 -2.86 38.91 25.91
CA GLU A 35 -2.79 37.64 25.17
C GLU A 35 -1.95 37.78 23.88
N ILE A 36 -2.05 38.92 23.17
CA ILE A 36 -1.18 39.23 22.03
C ILE A 36 0.29 39.27 22.48
N ALA A 37 0.60 39.92 23.61
CA ALA A 37 1.97 39.98 24.13
C ALA A 37 2.53 38.60 24.47
N ARG A 38 1.71 37.69 25.04
CA ARG A 38 2.10 36.29 25.29
C ARG A 38 2.36 35.52 24.00
N LEU A 39 1.52 35.69 22.98
CA LEU A 39 1.71 35.03 21.67
C LEU A 39 2.97 35.54 20.95
N LEU A 40 3.31 36.83 21.10
CA LEU A 40 4.54 37.43 20.58
C LEU A 40 5.81 36.94 21.30
N GLN A 41 5.69 36.39 22.51
CA GLN A 41 6.80 35.75 23.24
C GLN A 41 6.99 34.26 22.87
N SER A 42 6.08 33.68 22.09
CA SER A 42 6.24 32.31 21.62
C SER A 42 7.42 32.21 20.65
N PRO A 43 8.35 31.25 20.81
CA PRO A 43 9.48 31.10 19.88
C PRO A 43 9.05 30.97 18.41
N ILE A 44 7.85 30.40 18.17
CA ILE A 44 7.33 30.17 16.83
C ILE A 44 6.90 31.45 16.10
N SER A 45 6.57 32.52 16.82
CA SER A 45 6.19 33.81 16.22
C SER A 45 7.41 34.64 15.81
N SER A 46 8.61 34.26 16.26
CA SER A 46 9.88 34.86 15.84
C SER A 46 10.48 34.25 14.58
N LEU A 47 9.92 33.14 14.09
CA LEU A 47 10.45 32.46 12.90
C LEU A 47 10.16 33.26 11.63
N PRO A 48 11.12 33.31 10.69
CA PRO A 48 10.85 33.83 9.36
C PRO A 48 9.72 33.05 8.67
N PRO A 49 8.89 33.72 7.83
CA PRO A 49 7.80 33.08 7.13
C PRO A 49 8.26 31.93 6.22
N GLU A 50 9.48 31.96 5.70
CA GLU A 50 10.08 30.88 4.91
C GLU A 50 10.27 29.62 5.75
N THR A 51 10.89 29.76 6.92
CA THR A 51 11.11 28.66 7.87
C THR A 51 9.77 28.08 8.35
N LEU A 52 8.81 28.95 8.65
CA LEU A 52 7.48 28.51 9.07
C LEU A 52 6.74 27.79 7.94
N SER A 53 6.92 28.21 6.69
CA SER A 53 6.36 27.52 5.51
C SER A 53 6.97 26.14 5.29
N GLU A 54 8.29 25.98 5.49
CA GLU A 54 8.96 24.67 5.46
C GLU A 54 8.41 23.75 6.56
N ILE A 55 8.23 24.27 7.78
CA ILE A 55 7.58 23.53 8.87
C ILE A 55 6.16 23.09 8.47
N PHE A 56 5.37 23.98 7.86
CA PHE A 56 4.03 23.65 7.38
C PHE A 56 4.09 22.54 6.33
N MET A 57 5.03 22.60 5.39
CA MET A 57 5.22 21.58 4.36
C MET A 57 5.55 20.21 4.94
N LEU A 58 6.42 20.16 5.96
CA LEU A 58 6.75 18.92 6.67
C LEU A 58 5.55 18.37 7.45
N CYS A 59 4.82 19.23 8.15
CA CYS A 59 3.58 18.86 8.85
C CYS A 59 2.51 18.31 7.90
N CYS A 60 2.42 18.87 6.70
CA CYS A 60 1.45 18.51 5.67
C CYS A 60 1.99 17.50 4.64
N GLN A 61 3.11 16.82 4.93
CA GLN A 61 3.76 15.96 3.95
C GLN A 61 2.82 14.79 3.52
N PRO A 62 2.68 14.53 2.20
CA PRO A 62 1.95 13.37 1.72
C PRO A 62 2.72 12.09 2.03
N LYS A 63 1.99 11.05 2.44
CA LYS A 63 2.48 9.68 2.55
C LYS A 63 2.06 8.93 1.29
N TYR A 64 3.02 8.32 0.60
CA TYR A 64 2.79 7.53 -0.59
C TYR A 64 2.73 6.05 -0.25
N ASN A 65 1.90 5.29 -0.98
CA ASN A 65 1.86 3.83 -0.87
C ASN A 65 3.00 3.17 -1.67
N ALA A 66 3.15 1.85 -1.53
CA ALA A 66 4.20 1.07 -2.19
C ALA A 66 4.22 1.19 -3.73
N ILE A 67 3.09 1.51 -4.35
CA ILE A 67 3.00 1.72 -5.80
C ILE A 67 3.15 3.19 -6.20
N GLY A 68 3.41 4.10 -5.26
CA GLY A 68 3.67 5.53 -5.47
C GLY A 68 2.46 6.45 -5.50
N GLY A 69 1.26 5.93 -5.21
CA GLY A 69 0.05 6.75 -5.10
C GLY A 69 -0.03 7.45 -3.75
N VAL A 70 -0.65 8.64 -3.70
CA VAL A 70 -0.90 9.32 -2.43
C VAL A 70 -1.87 8.49 -1.61
N ASP A 71 -1.45 8.08 -0.41
CA ASP A 71 -2.28 7.35 0.52
C ASP A 71 -2.95 8.32 1.52
N SER A 72 -2.14 9.03 2.29
CA SER A 72 -2.62 9.97 3.30
C SER A 72 -1.79 11.24 3.30
N GLN A 73 -2.22 12.24 4.07
CA GLN A 73 -1.46 13.44 4.36
C GLN A 73 -1.33 13.54 5.87
N GLY A 74 -0.25 14.14 6.37
CA GLY A 74 -0.08 14.43 7.80
C GLY A 74 -1.21 15.31 8.35
N ILE A 75 -0.95 16.62 8.47
CA ILE A 75 -1.94 17.59 8.93
C ILE A 75 -2.65 18.20 7.71
N CYS A 76 -3.97 18.36 7.77
CA CYS A 76 -4.71 19.10 6.75
C CYS A 76 -4.30 20.60 6.80
N PRO A 77 -3.94 21.24 5.67
CA PRO A 77 -3.53 22.66 5.66
C PRO A 77 -4.54 23.61 6.32
N LEU A 78 -5.83 23.28 6.26
CA LEU A 78 -6.88 24.05 6.94
C LEU A 78 -6.71 24.09 8.47
N ARG A 79 -6.13 23.06 9.09
CA ARG A 79 -5.85 23.06 10.53
C ARG A 79 -4.76 24.07 10.89
N LEU A 80 -3.70 24.18 10.08
CA LEU A 80 -2.65 25.18 10.30
C LEU A 80 -3.21 26.60 10.20
N SER A 81 -4.12 26.81 9.25
CA SER A 81 -4.76 28.11 9.07
C SER A 81 -5.80 28.52 10.11
N ALA A 82 -6.19 27.58 10.96
CA ALA A 82 -7.13 27.83 12.04
C ALA A 82 -6.43 28.40 13.30
N VAL A 83 -5.08 28.35 13.35
CA VAL A 83 -4.30 28.75 14.52
C VAL A 83 -4.35 30.26 14.76
N CYS A 84 -3.87 31.07 13.81
CA CYS A 84 -3.92 32.53 13.90
C CYS A 84 -3.98 33.16 12.50
N LYS A 85 -4.21 34.47 12.43
CA LYS A 85 -4.28 35.21 11.16
C LYS A 85 -2.98 35.08 10.34
N ALA A 86 -1.81 35.25 10.97
CA ALA A 86 -0.52 35.13 10.28
C ALA A 86 -0.31 33.74 9.66
N TRP A 87 -0.66 32.67 10.39
CA TRP A 87 -0.57 31.30 9.89
C TRP A 87 -1.55 31.04 8.74
N ARG A 88 -2.74 31.62 8.81
CA ARG A 88 -3.73 31.56 7.73
C ARG A 88 -3.21 32.22 6.47
N ASP A 89 -2.72 33.45 6.58
CA ASP A 89 -2.21 34.22 5.44
C ASP A 89 -0.99 33.51 4.81
N LEU A 90 -0.10 32.96 5.63
CA LEU A 90 1.03 32.16 5.17
C LEU A 90 0.60 30.86 4.50
N ALA A 91 -0.31 30.09 5.12
CA ALA A 91 -0.81 28.85 4.54
C ALA A 91 -1.55 29.09 3.21
N TRP A 92 -2.30 30.19 3.08
CA TRP A 92 -3.01 30.56 1.85
C TRP A 92 -2.06 30.93 0.71
N THR A 93 -0.95 31.59 1.03
CA THR A 93 0.06 31.99 0.03
C THR A 93 1.03 30.87 -0.33
N THR A 94 1.16 29.85 0.53
CA THR A 94 2.00 28.67 0.29
C THR A 94 1.29 27.66 -0.62
N ARG A 95 1.35 27.90 -1.94
CA ARG A 95 0.65 27.10 -2.97
C ARG A 95 0.87 25.59 -2.86
N ARG A 96 2.09 25.17 -2.54
CA ARG A 96 2.49 23.74 -2.48
C ARG A 96 1.70 22.97 -1.42
N LEU A 97 1.21 23.60 -0.35
CA LEU A 97 0.35 22.96 0.67
C LEU A 97 -0.96 22.45 0.09
N TRP A 98 -1.48 23.11 -0.95
CA TRP A 98 -2.76 22.82 -1.58
C TRP A 98 -2.63 21.88 -2.80
N SER A 99 -1.41 21.46 -3.13
CA SER A 99 -1.13 20.58 -4.27
C SER A 99 -1.50 19.12 -4.04
N VAL A 100 -1.74 18.73 -2.79
CA VAL A 100 -2.19 17.38 -2.40
C VAL A 100 -3.68 17.41 -2.16
N ILE A 101 -4.44 16.65 -2.95
CA ILE A 101 -5.90 16.60 -2.90
C ILE A 101 -6.32 15.16 -2.59
N ILE A 102 -6.86 14.94 -1.39
CA ILE A 102 -7.36 13.63 -0.95
C ILE A 102 -8.86 13.73 -0.75
N LEU A 103 -9.60 13.03 -1.61
CA LEU A 103 -11.05 12.96 -1.59
C LEU A 103 -11.45 11.50 -1.35
N THR A 104 -11.63 11.14 -0.08
CA THR A 104 -12.08 9.80 0.33
C THR A 104 -13.49 9.86 0.89
N LYS A 105 -14.31 8.82 0.64
CA LYS A 105 -15.63 8.56 1.26
C LYS A 105 -16.44 9.82 1.60
N SER A 106 -17.20 10.33 0.63
CA SER A 106 -18.14 11.42 0.91
C SER A 106 -19.29 10.93 1.77
N ASN A 107 -19.58 11.65 2.85
CA ASN A 107 -20.94 11.70 3.36
C ASN A 107 -21.85 12.15 2.19
N PRO A 108 -22.95 11.43 1.88
CA PRO A 108 -23.87 11.78 0.79
C PRO A 108 -24.43 13.22 0.85
N TYR A 109 -24.31 13.90 2.00
CA TYR A 109 -24.76 15.28 2.20
C TYR A 109 -23.70 16.37 1.97
N ALA A 110 -22.49 16.03 1.51
CA ALA A 110 -21.39 16.98 1.40
C ALA A 110 -21.46 17.86 0.12
N SER A 111 -22.55 18.63 -0.03
CA SER A 111 -22.80 19.54 -1.16
C SER A 111 -21.71 20.62 -1.33
N HIS A 112 -20.97 20.94 -0.26
CA HIS A 112 -19.90 21.94 -0.27
C HIS A 112 -18.57 21.47 -0.86
N LEU A 113 -18.37 20.16 -1.09
CA LEU A 113 -17.09 19.62 -1.57
C LEU A 113 -16.65 20.22 -2.91
N GLY A 114 -17.59 20.51 -3.81
CA GLY A 114 -17.25 21.12 -5.10
C GLY A 114 -16.61 22.51 -4.95
N ARG A 115 -17.13 23.35 -4.05
CA ARG A 115 -16.56 24.67 -3.76
C ARG A 115 -15.19 24.56 -3.09
N ILE A 116 -15.07 23.65 -2.13
CA ILE A 116 -13.80 23.41 -1.42
C ILE A 116 -12.74 22.94 -2.42
N LEU A 117 -13.06 21.97 -3.28
CA LEU A 117 -12.16 21.47 -4.31
C LEU A 117 -11.72 22.59 -5.26
N ALA A 118 -12.65 23.41 -5.73
CA ALA A 118 -12.32 24.56 -6.58
C ALA A 118 -11.33 25.51 -5.90
N SER A 119 -11.58 25.87 -4.63
CA SER A 119 -10.67 26.72 -3.87
C SER A 119 -9.29 26.08 -3.63
N TRP A 120 -9.20 24.76 -3.48
CA TRP A 120 -7.90 24.08 -3.33
C TRP A 120 -7.12 24.09 -4.64
N ILE A 121 -7.77 23.79 -5.76
CA ILE A 121 -7.16 23.85 -7.10
C ILE A 121 -6.66 25.26 -7.41
N GLU A 122 -7.47 26.28 -7.08
CA GLU A 122 -7.12 27.69 -7.27
C GLU A 122 -5.88 28.07 -6.45
N ARG A 123 -5.82 27.68 -5.17
CA ARG A 123 -4.67 27.96 -4.29
C ARG A 123 -3.40 27.21 -4.72
N ALA A 124 -3.53 25.99 -5.22
CA ALA A 124 -2.41 25.25 -5.79
C ALA A 124 -1.82 25.96 -7.02
N GLY A 125 -2.65 26.70 -7.77
CA GLY A 125 -2.23 27.42 -8.96
C GLY A 125 -1.63 26.48 -10.02
N ASN A 126 -0.37 26.73 -10.40
CA ASN A 126 0.38 25.95 -11.38
C ASN A 126 1.23 24.82 -10.77
N GLN A 127 1.05 24.51 -9.48
CA GLN A 127 1.79 23.42 -8.85
C GLN A 127 1.31 22.06 -9.38
N PRO A 128 2.23 21.08 -9.56
CA PRO A 128 1.85 19.71 -9.88
C PRO A 128 0.96 19.12 -8.78
N LEU A 129 -0.15 18.49 -9.17
CA LEU A 129 -1.16 17.96 -8.28
C LEU A 129 -0.94 16.47 -8.00
N SER A 130 -1.01 16.12 -6.72
CA SER A 130 -1.05 14.73 -6.27
C SER A 130 -2.44 14.43 -5.71
N ILE A 131 -3.17 13.52 -6.33
CA ILE A 131 -4.62 13.34 -6.15
C ILE A 131 -4.93 11.90 -5.74
N ARG A 132 -5.68 11.73 -4.66
CA ARG A 132 -6.39 10.48 -4.31
C ARG A 132 -7.88 10.74 -4.40
N TYR A 133 -8.58 10.03 -5.27
CA TYR A 133 -10.02 10.18 -5.49
C TYR A 133 -10.73 8.85 -5.27
N GLU A 134 -11.63 8.77 -4.30
CA GLU A 134 -12.45 7.59 -3.98
C GLU A 134 -13.93 7.96 -3.78
N VAL A 135 -14.32 9.14 -4.23
CA VAL A 135 -15.68 9.65 -4.11
C VAL A 135 -16.52 9.17 -5.29
N GLN A 136 -17.80 8.87 -5.07
CA GLN A 136 -18.75 8.53 -6.14
C GLN A 136 -19.44 9.80 -6.64
N SER A 137 -18.69 10.70 -7.30
CA SER A 137 -19.26 11.96 -7.82
C SER A 137 -18.64 12.38 -9.15
N ASP A 138 -19.33 12.06 -10.25
CA ASP A 138 -18.92 12.45 -11.60
C ASP A 138 -18.69 13.96 -11.75
N ARG A 139 -19.41 14.79 -10.99
CA ARG A 139 -19.22 16.25 -10.99
C ARG A 139 -17.85 16.65 -10.45
N LEU A 140 -17.41 16.05 -9.34
CA LEU A 140 -16.08 16.31 -8.78
C LEU A 140 -14.98 15.75 -9.67
N LEU A 141 -15.20 14.55 -10.23
CA LEU A 141 -14.26 13.93 -11.16
C LEU A 141 -14.09 14.78 -12.43
N ALA A 142 -15.19 15.26 -13.02
CA ALA A 142 -15.15 16.15 -14.18
C ALA A 142 -14.36 17.43 -13.91
N ARG A 143 -14.44 17.99 -12.69
CA ARG A 143 -13.64 19.15 -12.29
C ARG A 143 -12.14 18.82 -12.20
N LEU A 144 -11.78 17.69 -11.60
CA LEU A 144 -10.37 17.27 -11.51
C LEU A 144 -9.75 17.05 -12.89
N ILE A 145 -10.52 16.47 -13.81
CA ILE A 145 -10.05 16.13 -15.15
C ILE A 145 -9.76 17.39 -15.99
N GLN A 146 -10.39 18.53 -15.69
CA GLN A 146 -10.04 19.82 -16.33
C GLN A 146 -8.60 20.27 -16.01
N GLU A 147 -8.00 19.73 -14.96
CA GLU A 147 -6.67 20.10 -14.47
C GLU A 147 -5.60 19.03 -14.80
N THR A 148 -5.86 18.18 -15.80
CA THR A 148 -5.00 17.04 -16.19
C THR A 148 -3.57 17.42 -16.58
N SER A 149 -3.35 18.65 -17.05
CA SER A 149 -2.00 19.18 -17.31
C SER A 149 -1.14 19.30 -16.06
N LYS A 150 -1.75 19.40 -14.88
CA LYS A 150 -1.07 19.49 -13.59
C LYS A 150 -0.93 18.16 -12.88
N TRP A 151 -1.56 17.09 -13.37
CA TRP A 151 -1.56 15.80 -12.67
C TRP A 151 -0.16 15.20 -12.64
N MET A 152 0.32 14.84 -11.45
CA MET A 152 1.64 14.23 -11.23
C MET A 152 1.54 12.83 -10.61
N ASN A 153 0.87 12.72 -9.46
CA ASN A 153 0.64 11.43 -8.79
C ASN A 153 -0.85 11.23 -8.56
N VAL A 154 -1.52 10.41 -9.37
CA VAL A 154 -2.98 10.31 -9.35
C VAL A 154 -3.43 8.87 -9.12
N SER A 155 -4.26 8.69 -8.09
CA SER A 155 -4.93 7.43 -7.79
C SER A 155 -6.45 7.65 -7.77
N ILE A 156 -7.16 7.00 -8.67
CA ILE A 156 -8.62 7.13 -8.84
C ILE A 156 -9.26 5.77 -8.61
N PHE A 157 -10.20 5.73 -7.67
CA PHE A 157 -11.07 4.59 -7.38
C PHE A 157 -12.50 4.95 -7.76
N LEU A 158 -13.03 4.30 -8.79
CA LEU A 158 -14.30 4.68 -9.42
C LEU A 158 -15.21 3.47 -9.74
N PRO A 159 -16.54 3.64 -9.75
CA PRO A 159 -17.45 2.67 -10.35
C PRO A 159 -17.22 2.54 -11.87
N SER A 160 -17.46 1.36 -12.44
CA SER A 160 -17.18 1.07 -13.85
C SER A 160 -17.81 2.06 -14.84
N GLU A 161 -18.96 2.63 -14.51
CA GLU A 161 -19.74 3.56 -15.33
C GLU A 161 -19.03 4.92 -15.49
N SER A 162 -18.33 5.37 -14.46
CA SER A 162 -17.62 6.66 -14.43
C SER A 162 -16.31 6.66 -15.23
N LEU A 163 -15.84 5.49 -15.69
CA LEU A 163 -14.59 5.35 -16.44
C LEU A 163 -14.63 6.09 -17.78
N SER A 164 -15.82 6.24 -18.36
CA SER A 164 -16.08 7.00 -19.59
C SER A 164 -15.64 8.47 -19.52
N VAL A 165 -15.63 9.08 -18.33
CA VAL A 165 -15.22 10.48 -18.14
C VAL A 165 -13.71 10.64 -18.34
N VAL A 166 -12.92 9.66 -17.88
CA VAL A 166 -11.45 9.65 -18.03
C VAL A 166 -11.05 9.44 -19.50
N LYS A 167 -11.81 8.63 -20.26
CA LYS A 167 -11.56 8.37 -21.69
C LYS A 167 -11.53 9.65 -22.55
N LYS A 168 -12.18 10.73 -22.10
CA LYS A 168 -12.28 11.99 -22.87
C LYS A 168 -10.95 12.73 -23.00
N TYR A 169 -10.01 12.48 -22.10
CA TYR A 169 -8.76 13.23 -22.04
C TYR A 169 -7.59 12.31 -22.38
N LYS A 170 -6.70 12.82 -23.22
CA LYS A 170 -5.60 12.05 -23.80
C LYS A 170 -4.23 12.67 -23.56
N TYR A 171 -4.10 13.67 -22.68
CA TYR A 171 -2.82 14.35 -22.48
C TYR A 171 -2.54 14.64 -21.01
N PHE A 172 -1.48 14.04 -20.49
CA PHE A 172 -1.08 14.14 -19.08
C PHE A 172 0.46 14.36 -19.00
N PRO A 173 0.93 15.59 -19.24
CA PRO A 173 2.35 15.89 -19.45
C PRO A 173 3.23 15.69 -18.20
N LEU A 174 2.69 15.86 -17.00
CA LEU A 174 3.45 15.76 -15.75
C LEU A 174 3.23 14.44 -15.00
N LEU A 175 2.46 13.51 -15.56
CA LEU A 175 1.99 12.34 -14.84
C LEU A 175 3.10 11.30 -14.69
N GLU A 176 3.58 11.14 -13.46
CA GLU A 176 4.62 10.18 -13.08
C GLU A 176 4.02 8.91 -12.47
N HIS A 177 2.93 9.04 -11.72
CA HIS A 177 2.18 7.92 -11.16
C HIS A 177 0.72 8.00 -11.56
N PHE A 178 0.21 6.90 -12.12
CA PHE A 178 -1.20 6.75 -12.44
C PHE A 178 -1.75 5.41 -11.98
N SER A 179 -2.78 5.45 -11.15
CA SER A 179 -3.46 4.26 -10.65
C SER A 179 -4.96 4.41 -10.87
N ILE A 180 -5.55 3.55 -11.71
CA ILE A 180 -7.00 3.40 -11.81
C ILE A 180 -7.39 2.12 -11.09
N ARG A 181 -8.41 2.20 -10.24
CA ARG A 181 -9.07 1.04 -9.64
C ARG A 181 -10.56 1.14 -9.91
N VAL A 182 -11.14 0.04 -10.37
CA VAL A 182 -12.57 -0.02 -10.71
C VAL A 182 -13.25 -0.95 -9.72
N ARG A 183 -14.35 -0.49 -9.13
CA ARG A 183 -15.24 -1.37 -8.38
C ARG A 183 -16.20 -2.05 -9.35
N ALA A 184 -16.20 -3.38 -9.38
CA ALA A 184 -17.19 -4.15 -10.13
C ALA A 184 -18.59 -3.88 -9.54
N GLY A 185 -19.56 -3.57 -10.38
CA GLY A 185 -20.98 -3.55 -9.99
C GLY A 185 -21.54 -4.98 -10.00
N PRO A 186 -22.64 -5.25 -9.30
CA PRO A 186 -23.33 -6.53 -9.42
C PRO A 186 -23.81 -6.73 -10.86
N GLY A 187 -23.21 -7.69 -11.57
CA GLY A 187 -23.59 -8.08 -12.93
C GLY A 187 -22.96 -7.26 -14.08
N SER A 188 -22.09 -6.28 -13.80
CA SER A 188 -21.29 -5.63 -14.83
C SER A 188 -19.88 -6.23 -14.89
N ASP A 189 -19.42 -6.58 -16.09
CA ASP A 189 -18.01 -6.96 -16.29
C ASP A 189 -17.15 -5.77 -15.81
N PRO A 190 -16.24 -5.97 -14.83
CA PRO A 190 -15.36 -4.90 -14.36
C PRO A 190 -14.69 -4.22 -15.56
N GLY A 191 -15.06 -2.95 -15.79
CA GLY A 191 -14.95 -2.29 -17.09
C GLY A 191 -13.65 -2.54 -17.84
N ASP A 192 -13.79 -3.07 -19.06
CA ASP A 192 -12.70 -3.26 -20.01
C ASP A 192 -12.02 -1.92 -20.33
N LEU A 193 -10.73 -1.83 -19.98
CA LEU A 193 -9.85 -0.72 -20.36
C LEU A 193 -9.35 -0.83 -21.80
N GLY A 194 -9.71 -1.89 -22.54
CA GLY A 194 -9.22 -2.18 -23.88
C GLY A 194 -9.33 -1.04 -24.89
N ASP A 195 -10.26 -0.10 -24.66
CA ASP A 195 -10.46 1.08 -25.51
C ASP A 195 -9.75 2.36 -25.02
N LEU A 196 -8.98 2.34 -23.93
CA LEU A 196 -8.20 3.50 -23.50
C LEU A 196 -6.96 3.68 -24.37
N ASP A 197 -7.05 4.64 -25.28
CA ASP A 197 -5.96 5.06 -26.16
C ASP A 197 -4.98 6.03 -25.47
N ILE A 198 -4.91 6.05 -24.14
CA ILE A 198 -4.00 6.93 -23.39
C ILE A 198 -2.63 6.30 -23.14
N PHE A 199 -2.48 4.99 -23.39
CA PHE A 199 -1.25 4.26 -23.09
C PHE A 199 -0.19 4.41 -24.20
N ASN A 200 0.21 5.65 -24.45
CA ASN A 200 1.20 6.02 -25.46
C ASN A 200 2.07 7.20 -24.98
N CYS A 201 3.20 7.43 -25.64
CA CYS A 201 4.17 8.48 -25.25
C CYS A 201 3.63 9.90 -25.38
N PHE A 202 2.70 10.16 -26.30
CA PHE A 202 2.12 11.49 -26.45
C PHE A 202 1.21 11.82 -25.28
N SER A 203 0.45 10.83 -24.81
CA SER A 203 -0.48 10.97 -23.70
C SER A 203 0.23 10.94 -22.34
N LEU A 204 1.22 10.07 -22.17
CA LEU A 204 1.90 9.77 -20.92
C LEU A 204 3.44 9.83 -21.11
N PRO A 205 4.02 11.02 -21.34
CA PRO A 205 5.46 11.14 -21.64
C PRO A 205 6.39 10.86 -20.46
N ASN A 206 5.91 11.00 -19.21
CA ASN A 206 6.72 10.90 -18.00
C ASN A 206 6.26 9.80 -17.03
N ILE A 207 5.45 8.84 -17.48
CA ILE A 207 4.86 7.82 -16.59
C ILE A 207 5.91 6.83 -16.09
N ILE A 208 6.11 6.78 -14.78
CA ILE A 208 7.07 5.88 -14.11
C ILE A 208 6.33 4.70 -13.46
N ARG A 209 5.13 4.96 -12.93
CA ARG A 209 4.34 3.98 -12.17
C ARG A 209 2.92 3.90 -12.70
N LEU A 210 2.50 2.71 -13.11
CA LEU A 210 1.19 2.49 -13.70
C LEU A 210 0.46 1.35 -12.99
N HIS A 211 -0.75 1.61 -12.52
CA HIS A 211 -1.67 0.59 -12.02
C HIS A 211 -2.99 0.59 -12.80
N VAL A 212 -3.38 -0.58 -13.29
CA VAL A 212 -4.58 -0.77 -14.11
C VAL A 212 -5.57 -1.75 -13.46
N PRO A 213 -6.89 -1.51 -13.56
CA PRO A 213 -7.93 -2.38 -13.00
C PRO A 213 -8.03 -3.75 -13.66
N LYS A 214 -7.87 -3.84 -14.98
CA LYS A 214 -8.04 -5.09 -15.73
C LYS A 214 -7.07 -5.13 -16.91
N TYR A 215 -7.05 -6.28 -17.60
CA TYR A 215 -6.27 -6.55 -18.79
C TYR A 215 -6.25 -5.38 -19.78
N LEU A 216 -5.09 -5.12 -20.37
CA LEU A 216 -4.94 -4.14 -21.44
C LEU A 216 -5.02 -4.87 -22.77
N ARG A 217 -5.98 -4.50 -23.64
CA ARG A 217 -6.02 -5.04 -25.02
C ARG A 217 -4.98 -4.38 -25.93
N CYS A 218 -4.45 -3.23 -25.53
CA CYS A 218 -3.59 -2.38 -26.34
C CYS A 218 -2.11 -2.48 -25.94
N PHE A 219 -1.50 -3.66 -26.08
CA PHE A 219 -0.03 -3.79 -26.08
C PHE A 219 0.56 -3.32 -27.41
N LYS A 220 0.45 -2.02 -27.68
CA LYS A 220 1.20 -1.42 -28.78
C LYS A 220 2.60 -1.10 -28.27
N SER A 221 3.61 -1.73 -28.89
CA SER A 221 5.00 -1.40 -28.61
C SER A 221 5.25 0.09 -28.85
N ASN A 222 5.64 0.79 -27.79
CA ASN A 222 5.95 2.21 -27.82
C ASN A 222 6.89 2.55 -26.64
N LEU A 223 7.54 3.71 -26.72
CA LEU A 223 8.59 4.10 -25.75
C LEU A 223 8.06 4.31 -24.32
N MET A 224 6.75 4.50 -24.13
CA MET A 224 6.14 4.72 -22.80
C MET A 224 6.42 3.53 -21.89
N TRP A 225 6.29 2.30 -22.40
CA TRP A 225 6.50 1.09 -21.63
C TRP A 225 7.94 0.99 -21.09
N SER A 226 8.93 1.44 -21.88
CA SER A 226 10.33 1.39 -21.46
C SER A 226 10.64 2.36 -20.31
N GLN A 227 9.87 3.42 -20.11
CA GLN A 227 10.13 4.36 -19.02
C GLN A 227 9.51 3.90 -17.66
N LEU A 228 8.64 2.88 -17.69
CA LEU A 228 8.05 2.33 -16.48
C LEU A 228 9.10 1.66 -15.57
N ARG A 229 8.90 1.84 -14.27
CA ARG A 229 9.65 1.18 -13.19
C ARG A 229 8.74 0.34 -12.31
N THR A 230 7.47 0.72 -12.18
CA THR A 230 6.47 -0.03 -11.43
C THR A 230 5.23 -0.24 -12.27
N PHE A 231 4.81 -1.49 -12.39
CA PHE A 231 3.58 -1.85 -13.07
C PHE A 231 2.74 -2.73 -12.15
N SER A 232 1.44 -2.45 -12.08
CA SER A 232 0.53 -3.28 -11.32
C SER A 232 -0.83 -3.43 -12.00
N ALA A 233 -1.48 -4.57 -11.80
CA ALA A 233 -2.82 -4.84 -12.31
C ALA A 233 -3.70 -5.51 -11.25
N SER A 234 -4.99 -5.19 -11.19
CA SER A 234 -5.90 -5.97 -10.34
C SER A 234 -6.20 -7.34 -10.95
N THR A 235 -6.48 -7.40 -12.24
CA THR A 235 -6.68 -8.67 -12.96
C THR A 235 -5.94 -8.64 -14.29
N MET A 236 -5.19 -9.70 -14.59
CA MET A 236 -4.39 -9.81 -15.81
C MET A 236 -4.31 -11.26 -16.29
N GLY A 237 -4.15 -11.46 -17.60
CA GLY A 237 -3.85 -12.79 -18.17
C GLY A 237 -2.35 -13.09 -18.20
N HIS A 238 -1.98 -14.36 -18.12
CA HIS A 238 -0.57 -14.82 -18.11
C HIS A 238 0.25 -14.37 -19.34
N GLU A 239 -0.37 -14.29 -20.52
CA GLU A 239 0.24 -13.77 -21.75
C GLU A 239 0.65 -12.30 -21.62
N GLN A 240 -0.20 -11.51 -20.98
CA GLN A 240 -0.01 -10.06 -20.85
C GLN A 240 1.13 -9.72 -19.90
N LEU A 241 1.32 -10.55 -18.88
CA LEU A 241 2.49 -10.45 -18.01
C LEU A 241 3.77 -10.59 -18.84
N CYS A 242 3.85 -11.61 -19.70
CA CYS A 242 5.00 -11.80 -20.59
C CYS A 242 5.18 -10.61 -21.54
N ASP A 243 4.10 -10.06 -22.09
CA ASP A 243 4.16 -8.91 -22.98
C ASP A 243 4.62 -7.63 -22.27
N ILE A 244 4.14 -7.36 -21.04
CA ILE A 244 4.63 -6.25 -20.22
C ILE A 244 6.11 -6.41 -19.93
N LEU A 245 6.56 -7.59 -19.52
CA LEU A 245 7.98 -7.84 -19.24
C LEU A 245 8.84 -7.66 -20.51
N ARG A 246 8.33 -8.01 -21.70
CA ARG A 246 9.04 -7.75 -22.97
C ARG A 246 9.08 -6.26 -23.33
N LEU A 247 7.99 -5.52 -23.12
CA LEU A 247 7.86 -4.12 -23.51
C LEU A 247 8.55 -3.16 -22.54
N ALA A 248 8.41 -3.42 -21.23
CA ALA A 248 8.90 -2.59 -20.15
C ALA A 248 10.26 -3.06 -19.63
N ARG A 249 11.28 -3.05 -20.50
CA ARG A 249 12.62 -3.60 -20.23
C ARG A 249 13.34 -3.13 -18.95
N PHE A 250 12.92 -2.00 -18.38
CA PHE A 250 13.52 -1.40 -17.18
C PHE A 250 12.58 -1.50 -15.96
N LEU A 251 11.58 -2.39 -16.01
CA LEU A 251 10.65 -2.60 -14.92
C LEU A 251 11.38 -3.18 -13.70
N GLU A 252 11.20 -2.55 -12.55
CA GLU A 252 11.80 -2.98 -11.27
C GLU A 252 10.78 -3.74 -10.42
N VAL A 253 9.51 -3.34 -10.48
CA VAL A 253 8.43 -3.89 -9.66
C VAL A 253 7.23 -4.26 -10.54
N PHE A 254 6.82 -5.53 -10.48
CA PHE A 254 5.61 -6.05 -11.09
C PHE A 254 4.67 -6.61 -10.03
N ASN A 255 3.40 -6.21 -10.05
CA ASN A 255 2.40 -6.68 -9.08
C ASN A 255 1.03 -6.95 -9.72
N VAL A 256 0.58 -8.20 -9.67
CA VAL A 256 -0.77 -8.58 -10.08
C VAL A 256 -1.57 -9.17 -8.91
N ASN A 257 -2.81 -8.69 -8.71
CA ASN A 257 -3.67 -9.20 -7.64
C ASN A 257 -4.43 -10.49 -8.04
N SER A 258 -4.72 -10.68 -9.32
CA SER A 258 -5.44 -11.85 -9.84
C SER A 258 -4.92 -12.20 -11.23
N LEU A 259 -4.40 -13.42 -11.39
CA LEU A 259 -3.74 -13.87 -12.61
C LEU A 259 -4.52 -15.03 -13.26
N GLU A 260 -5.23 -14.72 -14.33
CA GLU A 260 -6.19 -15.61 -14.97
C GLU A 260 -5.59 -16.42 -16.14
N LEU A 261 -5.97 -17.70 -16.24
CA LEU A 261 -5.57 -18.59 -17.33
C LEU A 261 -6.35 -18.27 -18.60
N HIS A 262 -5.66 -17.74 -19.61
CA HIS A 262 -6.25 -17.51 -20.92
C HIS A 262 -5.92 -18.67 -21.88
N THR A 263 -6.91 -19.13 -22.64
CA THR A 263 -6.74 -20.30 -23.53
C THR A 263 -6.08 -19.97 -24.87
N ARG A 264 -5.75 -18.70 -25.15
CA ARG A 264 -5.45 -18.21 -26.52
C ARG A 264 -4.00 -17.90 -26.85
N GLY A 265 -3.07 -17.91 -25.91
CA GLY A 265 -1.67 -17.66 -26.20
C GLY A 265 -0.76 -18.57 -25.41
N ASN A 266 -0.04 -19.38 -26.19
CA ASN A 266 1.12 -20.08 -25.69
C ASN A 266 2.24 -19.06 -25.49
N ILE A 267 3.00 -19.21 -24.41
CA ILE A 267 4.28 -18.51 -24.31
C ILE A 267 5.18 -19.16 -25.36
N LEU A 268 5.55 -18.39 -26.38
CA LEU A 268 6.35 -18.89 -27.51
C LEU A 268 7.86 -18.72 -27.28
N GLN A 269 8.26 -17.84 -26.36
CA GLN A 269 9.67 -17.50 -26.11
C GLN A 269 9.89 -17.07 -24.66
N THR A 270 11.02 -17.51 -24.09
CA THR A 270 11.47 -17.16 -22.74
C THR A 270 11.65 -15.65 -22.63
N VAL A 271 11.10 -15.05 -21.57
CA VAL A 271 11.23 -13.62 -21.30
C VAL A 271 12.32 -13.43 -20.27
N ASP A 272 13.47 -12.90 -20.69
CA ASP A 272 14.53 -12.48 -19.77
C ASP A 272 14.32 -11.03 -19.37
N HIS A 273 14.23 -10.79 -18.06
CA HIS A 273 14.04 -9.48 -17.47
C HIS A 273 15.00 -9.23 -16.32
N SER A 274 16.21 -8.76 -16.64
CA SER A 274 17.29 -8.59 -15.66
C SER A 274 17.12 -7.40 -14.70
N TYR A 275 16.21 -6.45 -14.96
CA TYR A 275 15.99 -5.30 -14.05
C TYR A 275 14.90 -5.56 -12.99
N LEU A 276 14.18 -6.67 -13.08
CA LEU A 276 13.06 -6.93 -12.18
C LEU A 276 13.59 -7.35 -10.81
N ARG A 277 13.24 -6.60 -9.78
CA ARG A 277 13.63 -6.84 -8.37
C ARG A 277 12.48 -7.37 -7.53
N CYS A 278 11.25 -6.97 -7.83
CA CYS A 278 10.08 -7.39 -7.07
C CYS A 278 9.00 -7.95 -8.00
N LEU A 279 8.59 -9.20 -7.77
CA LEU A 279 7.52 -9.89 -8.48
C LEU A 279 6.46 -10.34 -7.49
N VAL A 280 5.26 -9.77 -7.60
CA VAL A 280 4.10 -10.13 -6.79
C VAL A 280 3.02 -10.69 -7.69
N MET A 281 2.62 -11.93 -7.43
CA MET A 281 1.52 -12.60 -8.12
C MET A 281 0.56 -13.15 -7.08
N LYS A 282 -0.70 -12.71 -7.12
CA LYS A 282 -1.74 -13.15 -6.19
C LYS A 282 -2.93 -13.73 -6.93
N GLU A 283 -3.74 -14.50 -6.21
CA GLU A 283 -4.89 -15.27 -6.73
C GLU A 283 -4.51 -15.97 -8.05
N VAL A 284 -3.40 -16.71 -8.03
CA VAL A 284 -2.85 -17.39 -9.20
C VAL A 284 -3.32 -18.84 -9.22
N ASP A 285 -3.78 -19.30 -10.38
CA ASP A 285 -4.06 -20.72 -10.62
C ASP A 285 -2.74 -21.52 -10.78
N SER A 286 -2.68 -22.73 -10.22
CA SER A 286 -1.49 -23.59 -10.25
C SER A 286 -1.07 -23.99 -11.66
N GLY A 287 -2.01 -24.14 -12.60
CA GLY A 287 -1.73 -24.37 -14.02
C GLY A 287 -1.18 -23.13 -14.74
N VAL A 288 -1.59 -21.92 -14.35
CA VAL A 288 -0.98 -20.67 -14.85
C VAL A 288 0.46 -20.55 -14.37
N LEU A 289 0.67 -20.80 -13.08
CA LEU A 289 1.98 -20.72 -12.47
C LEU A 289 2.94 -21.71 -13.14
N ASP A 290 2.48 -22.95 -13.38
CA ASP A 290 3.25 -23.95 -14.11
C ASP A 290 3.60 -23.43 -15.52
N ARG A 291 2.64 -22.91 -16.29
CA ARG A 291 2.93 -22.39 -17.65
C ARG A 291 3.94 -21.23 -17.66
N LEU A 292 3.87 -20.33 -16.69
CA LEU A 292 4.75 -19.15 -16.62
C LEU A 292 6.18 -19.51 -16.23
N LEU A 293 6.34 -20.52 -15.38
CA LEU A 293 7.63 -20.93 -14.84
C LEU A 293 8.25 -22.10 -15.63
N SER A 294 7.43 -22.91 -16.30
CA SER A 294 7.84 -23.95 -17.25
C SER A 294 8.33 -23.34 -18.56
N ARG A 295 9.29 -24.02 -19.23
CA ARG A 295 9.85 -23.52 -20.48
C ARG A 295 8.84 -23.56 -21.64
N PRO A 296 8.79 -22.50 -22.47
CA PRO A 296 9.55 -21.25 -22.36
C PRO A 296 8.92 -20.31 -21.30
N GLY A 297 9.63 -20.05 -20.20
CA GLY A 297 9.12 -19.31 -19.04
C GLY A 297 9.76 -17.93 -18.86
N ILE A 298 9.67 -17.37 -17.66
CA ILE A 298 10.28 -16.08 -17.31
C ILE A 298 11.64 -16.31 -16.63
N SER A 299 12.67 -15.56 -17.02
CA SER A 299 13.95 -15.50 -16.33
C SER A 299 14.15 -14.10 -15.75
N THR A 300 14.35 -14.00 -14.44
CA THR A 300 14.53 -12.73 -13.71
C THR A 300 15.73 -12.87 -12.77
N PRO A 301 16.96 -12.82 -13.30
CA PRO A 301 18.16 -13.22 -12.55
C PRO A 301 18.49 -12.33 -11.34
N ASN A 302 17.97 -11.10 -11.28
CA ASN A 302 18.22 -10.16 -10.19
C ASN A 302 16.99 -9.94 -9.30
N LEU A 303 16.11 -10.95 -9.21
CA LEU A 303 14.92 -10.88 -8.38
C LEU A 303 15.31 -10.95 -6.90
N GLU A 304 14.86 -9.95 -6.12
CA GLU A 304 15.14 -9.82 -4.68
C GLU A 304 13.91 -10.19 -3.85
N ASP A 305 12.71 -9.83 -4.31
CA ASP A 305 11.45 -10.00 -3.58
C ASP A 305 10.43 -10.76 -4.45
N LEU A 306 9.94 -11.90 -3.95
CA LEU A 306 8.95 -12.74 -4.63
C LEU A 306 7.77 -13.02 -3.71
N THR A 307 6.57 -12.71 -4.18
CA THR A 307 5.31 -13.05 -3.50
C THR A 307 4.43 -13.86 -4.44
N ILE A 308 4.01 -15.04 -3.99
CA ILE A 308 3.10 -15.93 -4.72
C ILE A 308 1.93 -16.27 -3.79
N GLU A 309 0.72 -15.86 -4.16
CA GLU A 309 -0.52 -16.27 -3.49
C GLU A 309 -1.36 -17.09 -4.48
N ILE A 310 -1.51 -18.38 -4.20
CA ILE A 310 -2.29 -19.34 -4.99
C ILE A 310 -3.63 -19.54 -4.30
N ASP A 311 -4.71 -19.43 -5.09
CA ASP A 311 -6.09 -19.66 -4.66
C ASP A 311 -6.69 -20.73 -5.58
N GLU A 312 -6.86 -21.95 -5.05
CA GLU A 312 -7.44 -23.09 -5.79
C GLU A 312 -8.95 -23.25 -5.57
N SER A 313 -9.68 -22.20 -5.17
CA SER A 313 -11.13 -22.25 -4.94
C SER A 313 -12.02 -22.58 -6.17
N GLY A 314 -11.43 -22.94 -7.31
CA GLY A 314 -12.10 -23.31 -8.57
C GLY A 314 -12.01 -24.81 -8.95
N TRP A 315 -12.93 -25.26 -9.81
CA TRP A 315 -13.11 -26.67 -10.26
C TRP A 315 -12.00 -27.25 -11.16
N HIS A 316 -10.87 -26.55 -11.35
CA HIS A 316 -9.79 -26.93 -12.26
C HIS A 316 -8.48 -27.07 -11.51
N THR A 317 -8.31 -28.15 -10.76
CA THR A 317 -7.09 -28.40 -9.99
C THR A 317 -6.03 -29.07 -10.87
N TYR A 318 -5.10 -28.27 -11.40
CA TYR A 318 -3.90 -28.80 -12.05
C TYR A 318 -2.84 -29.06 -10.97
N ARG A 319 -2.40 -30.31 -10.81
CA ARG A 319 -1.29 -30.60 -9.88
C ARG A 319 0.03 -30.12 -10.48
N PRO A 320 0.75 -29.17 -9.85
CA PRO A 320 2.08 -28.79 -10.28
C PRO A 320 3.01 -30.02 -10.19
N GLN A 321 3.68 -30.40 -11.27
CA GLN A 321 4.64 -31.51 -11.24
C GLN A 321 5.96 -31.08 -10.55
N SER A 322 6.59 -31.89 -9.71
CA SER A 322 7.82 -31.51 -8.98
C SER A 322 9.00 -31.02 -9.85
N THR A 323 8.97 -31.21 -11.17
CA THR A 323 10.06 -30.95 -12.12
C THR A 323 9.99 -29.62 -12.89
N PHE A 324 8.89 -28.83 -12.81
CA PHE A 324 8.76 -27.56 -13.57
C PHE A 324 9.78 -26.48 -13.18
N LEU A 325 10.49 -26.71 -12.06
CA LEU A 325 11.28 -25.73 -11.33
C LEU A 325 12.73 -25.63 -11.73
N SER A 326 13.28 -26.66 -12.38
CA SER A 326 14.67 -26.66 -12.84
C SER A 326 15.03 -25.39 -13.63
N ASN A 327 14.03 -24.77 -14.27
CA ASN A 327 14.20 -23.64 -15.17
C ASN A 327 14.10 -22.25 -14.51
N PHE A 328 13.43 -22.11 -13.35
CA PHE A 328 13.32 -20.84 -12.63
C PHE A 328 14.40 -20.66 -11.56
N THR A 329 15.22 -21.69 -11.33
CA THR A 329 16.35 -21.68 -10.38
C THR A 329 17.27 -20.48 -10.55
N THR A 330 17.54 -20.06 -11.79
CA THR A 330 18.40 -18.90 -12.09
C THR A 330 17.88 -17.60 -11.46
N SER A 331 16.57 -17.47 -11.29
CA SER A 331 15.91 -16.31 -10.69
C SER A 331 15.88 -16.35 -9.17
N LEU A 332 16.18 -17.51 -8.56
CA LEU A 332 16.08 -17.72 -7.11
C LEU A 332 17.38 -17.38 -6.35
N HIS A 333 18.52 -17.30 -7.04
CA HIS A 333 19.83 -17.16 -6.39
C HIS A 333 20.09 -15.81 -5.71
N GLN A 334 19.38 -14.75 -6.08
CA GLN A 334 19.49 -13.41 -5.45
C GLN A 334 18.31 -13.09 -4.55
N LEU A 335 17.38 -14.02 -4.38
CA LEU A 335 16.14 -13.79 -3.66
C LEU A 335 16.41 -13.57 -2.17
N ARG A 336 15.98 -12.43 -1.64
CA ARG A 336 16.11 -12.03 -0.24
C ARG A 336 14.82 -12.22 0.53
N ARG A 337 13.68 -11.98 -0.11
CA ARG A 337 12.36 -12.15 0.51
C ARG A 337 11.48 -13.07 -0.31
N PHE A 338 10.88 -14.03 0.36
CA PHE A 338 9.95 -14.95 -0.25
C PHE A 338 8.69 -15.06 0.59
N LYS A 339 7.56 -14.70 -0.03
CA LYS A 339 6.23 -14.88 0.53
C LYS A 339 5.45 -15.87 -0.30
N VAL A 340 4.92 -16.90 0.34
CA VAL A 340 4.07 -17.91 -0.31
C VAL A 340 2.79 -18.09 0.49
N LYS A 341 1.65 -17.92 -0.18
CA LYS A 341 0.33 -18.33 0.29
C LYS A 341 -0.21 -19.41 -0.64
N TYR A 342 -0.65 -20.54 -0.11
CA TYR A 342 -1.28 -21.61 -0.86
C TYR A 342 -2.55 -22.04 -0.16
N ASP A 343 -3.69 -21.76 -0.79
CA ASP A 343 -5.03 -22.13 -0.37
C ASP A 343 -5.55 -23.20 -1.35
N GLY A 344 -5.33 -24.48 -1.02
CA GLY A 344 -5.70 -25.60 -1.87
C GLY A 344 -5.74 -26.92 -1.11
N ASP A 345 -6.52 -27.87 -1.63
CA ASP A 345 -6.79 -29.16 -0.96
C ASP A 345 -5.61 -30.15 -1.03
N TYR A 346 -4.57 -29.86 -1.83
CA TYR A 346 -3.45 -30.76 -2.05
C TYR A 346 -2.18 -30.32 -1.30
N GLU A 347 -1.28 -31.26 -1.02
CA GLU A 347 -0.01 -30.93 -0.37
C GLU A 347 0.99 -30.31 -1.38
N PRO A 348 1.46 -29.07 -1.16
CA PRO A 348 2.31 -28.37 -2.10
C PRO A 348 3.79 -28.71 -1.86
N GLU A 349 4.20 -29.95 -2.15
CA GLU A 349 5.59 -30.43 -2.01
C GLU A 349 6.61 -29.52 -2.75
N TRP A 350 6.17 -28.87 -3.83
CA TRP A 350 6.99 -27.96 -4.61
C TRP A 350 7.49 -26.74 -3.81
N VAL A 351 6.70 -26.21 -2.85
CA VAL A 351 7.11 -25.06 -2.00
C VAL A 351 8.35 -25.42 -1.21
N PHE A 352 8.36 -26.63 -0.65
CA PHE A 352 9.49 -27.14 0.09
C PHE A 352 10.73 -27.22 -0.79
N HIS A 353 10.61 -27.79 -2.00
CA HIS A 353 11.72 -27.85 -2.96
C HIS A 353 12.25 -26.47 -3.39
N TRP A 354 11.45 -25.40 -3.38
CA TRP A 354 11.95 -24.05 -3.63
C TRP A 354 12.84 -23.59 -2.49
N LEU A 355 12.34 -23.70 -1.27
CA LEU A 355 13.02 -23.22 -0.07
C LEU A 355 14.40 -23.88 0.10
N LEU A 356 14.54 -25.16 -0.25
CA LEU A 356 15.84 -25.84 -0.20
C LEU A 356 16.88 -25.25 -1.16
N ASN A 357 16.46 -24.58 -2.23
CA ASN A 357 17.34 -24.07 -3.29
C ASN A 357 17.66 -22.57 -3.16
N ILE A 358 17.10 -21.86 -2.18
CA ILE A 358 17.27 -20.40 -2.02
C ILE A 358 18.26 -20.10 -0.88
N SER A 359 19.57 -20.23 -1.12
CA SER A 359 20.57 -19.95 -0.09
C SER A 359 20.69 -18.47 0.31
N SER A 360 20.15 -17.55 -0.51
CA SER A 360 20.23 -16.09 -0.31
C SER A 360 19.12 -15.50 0.56
N LEU A 361 18.16 -16.32 1.00
CA LEU A 361 16.93 -15.84 1.65
C LEU A 361 17.21 -15.24 3.03
N ILE A 362 16.61 -14.08 3.31
CA ILE A 362 16.70 -13.33 4.57
C ILE A 362 15.35 -13.29 5.29
N GLU A 363 14.26 -13.08 4.54
CA GLU A 363 12.89 -13.06 5.08
C GLU A 363 12.02 -14.12 4.42
N LEU A 364 11.33 -14.92 5.22
CA LEU A 364 10.42 -15.97 4.76
C LEU A 364 9.03 -15.79 5.37
N ASP A 365 7.99 -15.72 4.54
CA ASP A 365 6.58 -15.67 4.95
C ASP A 365 5.82 -16.83 4.29
N VAL A 366 5.41 -17.81 5.08
CA VAL A 366 4.80 -19.06 4.59
C VAL A 366 3.40 -19.22 5.18
N GLN A 367 2.42 -19.35 4.31
CA GLN A 367 1.02 -19.64 4.61
C GLN A 367 0.57 -20.79 3.71
N THR A 368 0.53 -22.01 4.25
CA THR A 368 0.27 -23.21 3.44
C THR A 368 -0.28 -24.34 4.32
N SER A 369 -0.44 -25.54 3.75
CA SER A 369 -0.92 -26.71 4.48
C SER A 369 0.02 -27.12 5.61
N THR A 370 -0.54 -27.70 6.66
CA THR A 370 0.17 -28.16 7.86
C THR A 370 1.33 -29.11 7.52
N ALA A 371 1.13 -30.03 6.57
CA ALA A 371 2.16 -30.98 6.14
C ALA A 371 3.38 -30.29 5.49
N ALA A 372 3.16 -29.29 4.62
CA ALA A 372 4.25 -28.53 4.02
C ALA A 372 5.00 -27.70 5.07
N ILE A 373 4.30 -27.13 6.06
CA ILE A 373 4.93 -26.42 7.18
C ILE A 373 5.79 -27.37 8.01
N LYS A 374 5.35 -28.60 8.30
CA LYS A 374 6.17 -29.62 8.99
C LYS A 374 7.48 -29.90 8.25
N ASN A 375 7.42 -30.04 6.92
CA ASN A 375 8.61 -30.23 6.09
C ASN A 375 9.56 -29.02 6.19
N VAL A 376 9.03 -27.79 6.11
CA VAL A 376 9.83 -26.57 6.27
C VAL A 376 10.47 -26.49 7.66
N VAL A 377 9.71 -26.74 8.72
CA VAL A 377 10.19 -26.70 10.12
C VAL A 377 11.28 -27.76 10.34
N SER A 378 11.08 -28.99 9.85
CA SER A 378 12.08 -30.08 9.99
C SER A 378 13.35 -29.88 9.14
N ALA A 379 13.28 -29.12 8.04
CA ALA A 379 14.47 -28.71 7.29
C ALA A 379 15.21 -27.54 7.96
N LEU A 380 14.47 -26.63 8.60
CA LEU A 380 15.04 -25.50 9.33
C LEU A 380 15.61 -25.90 10.70
N GLY A 381 15.08 -26.95 11.32
CA GLY A 381 15.46 -27.41 12.65
C GLY A 381 15.78 -28.91 12.68
N ASN A 382 16.98 -29.26 13.14
CA ASN A 382 17.26 -30.60 13.66
C ASN A 382 18.47 -30.54 14.62
N SER A 383 18.20 -30.46 15.92
CA SER A 383 19.24 -30.58 16.96
C SER A 383 19.72 -32.04 17.14
N ALA A 384 19.03 -33.02 16.55
CA ALA A 384 19.19 -34.44 16.87
C ALA A 384 19.95 -35.30 15.82
N SER A 385 20.36 -34.77 14.67
CA SER A 385 21.07 -35.57 13.65
C SER A 385 22.55 -35.22 13.54
N THR A 386 23.40 -36.14 13.98
CA THR A 386 24.87 -36.13 13.96
C THR A 386 25.51 -36.38 12.58
N GLU A 387 24.75 -36.33 11.50
CA GLU A 387 25.27 -36.50 10.13
C GLU A 387 25.38 -35.15 9.41
N ILE A 388 26.39 -35.04 8.54
CA ILE A 388 26.73 -33.87 7.71
C ILE A 388 25.50 -33.48 6.88
N LYS A 389 24.60 -32.66 7.44
CA LYS A 389 23.40 -32.18 6.76
C LYS A 389 23.66 -30.83 6.13
N THR A 390 23.25 -30.71 4.88
CA THR A 390 23.14 -29.45 4.15
C THR A 390 22.31 -28.48 4.98
N GLU A 391 22.91 -27.37 5.40
CA GLU A 391 22.19 -26.33 6.13
C GLU A 391 21.34 -25.52 5.15
N TYR A 392 20.02 -25.67 5.25
CA TYR A 392 19.08 -24.94 4.41
C TYR A 392 18.87 -23.51 4.94
N LEU A 393 18.69 -22.56 4.02
CA LEU A 393 18.42 -21.15 4.32
C LEU A 393 19.40 -20.55 5.36
N PRO A 394 20.71 -20.52 5.06
CA PRO A 394 21.72 -20.09 6.02
C PRO A 394 21.64 -18.60 6.39
N LEU A 395 21.09 -17.75 5.50
CA LEU A 395 21.01 -16.30 5.73
C LEU A 395 19.67 -15.84 6.34
N LEU A 396 18.80 -16.75 6.74
CA LEU A 396 17.45 -16.43 7.23
C LEU A 396 17.52 -15.70 8.58
N VAL A 397 16.87 -14.54 8.67
CA VAL A 397 16.84 -13.66 9.85
C VAL A 397 15.41 -13.38 10.33
N ASP A 398 14.43 -13.29 9.41
CA ASP A 398 13.01 -13.14 9.72
C ASP A 398 12.21 -14.33 9.20
N ILE A 399 11.37 -14.92 10.04
CA ILE A 399 10.44 -15.98 9.64
C ILE A 399 9.02 -15.72 10.12
N ARG A 400 8.06 -15.84 9.21
CA ARG A 400 6.63 -15.72 9.47
C ARG A 400 5.92 -16.98 8.99
N ILE A 401 5.22 -17.64 9.91
CA ILE A 401 4.48 -18.87 9.64
C ILE A 401 3.01 -18.61 9.94
N THR A 402 2.13 -18.87 8.97
CA THR A 402 0.67 -18.76 9.14
C THR A 402 0.04 -20.14 9.00
N LEU A 403 -0.73 -20.53 10.03
CA LEU A 403 -1.43 -21.81 10.13
C LEU A 403 -2.93 -21.60 9.81
N GLU A 404 -3.43 -22.21 8.73
CA GLU A 404 -4.82 -22.03 8.23
C GLU A 404 -5.82 -23.12 8.64
N HIS A 405 -5.38 -24.37 8.83
CA HIS A 405 -6.28 -25.52 9.04
C HIS A 405 -6.30 -26.08 10.47
N ASP A 406 -7.47 -26.63 10.83
CA ASP A 406 -7.97 -26.84 12.20
C ASP A 406 -7.75 -28.26 12.76
N TYR A 407 -6.89 -29.07 12.15
CA TYR A 407 -6.68 -30.44 12.60
C TYR A 407 -5.51 -30.52 13.59
N GLU A 408 -5.87 -30.92 14.81
CA GLU A 408 -5.02 -31.24 15.96
C GLU A 408 -3.66 -31.84 15.59
N ASP A 409 -2.61 -31.02 15.61
CA ASP A 409 -1.25 -31.51 15.46
C ASP A 409 -0.33 -30.85 16.50
N ASP A 410 -0.49 -31.29 17.76
CA ASP A 410 0.37 -30.93 18.90
C ASP A 410 1.87 -31.12 18.60
N LEU A 411 2.20 -32.00 17.65
CA LEU A 411 3.56 -32.25 17.19
C LEU A 411 4.21 -30.99 16.60
N LEU A 412 3.46 -30.23 15.79
CA LEU A 412 3.98 -29.04 15.11
C LEU A 412 4.29 -27.92 16.12
N MET A 413 3.51 -27.86 17.20
CA MET A 413 3.72 -26.91 18.30
C MET A 413 4.86 -27.32 19.25
N LYS A 414 5.39 -28.54 19.13
CA LYS A 414 6.65 -28.95 19.79
C LYS A 414 7.86 -28.71 18.88
N ASP A 415 7.71 -28.96 17.59
CA ASP A 415 8.80 -28.84 16.61
C ASP A 415 9.17 -27.36 16.33
N ILE A 416 8.20 -26.44 16.27
CA ILE A 416 8.50 -25.03 16.02
C ILE A 416 9.35 -24.40 17.15
N PRO A 417 8.99 -24.51 18.45
CA PRO A 417 9.83 -23.97 19.52
C PRO A 417 11.26 -24.53 19.49
N GLU A 418 11.43 -25.83 19.21
CA GLU A 418 12.75 -26.46 19.09
C GLU A 418 13.56 -25.90 17.91
N MET A 419 12.92 -25.73 16.76
CA MET A 419 13.53 -25.13 15.57
C MET A 419 13.93 -23.67 15.82
N LEU A 420 13.06 -22.87 16.45
CA LEU A 420 13.36 -21.47 16.77
C LEU A 420 14.51 -21.37 17.78
N ALA A 421 14.51 -22.18 18.84
CA ALA A 421 15.61 -22.22 19.81
C ALA A 421 16.94 -22.60 19.16
N TYR A 422 16.95 -23.59 18.26
CA TYR A 422 18.14 -23.95 17.49
C TYR A 422 18.63 -22.77 16.63
N ARG A 423 17.74 -22.13 15.87
CA ARG A 423 18.07 -21.03 14.95
C ARG A 423 18.42 -19.71 15.64
N SER A 424 17.98 -19.49 16.89
CA SER A 424 18.34 -18.30 17.67
C SER A 424 19.55 -18.52 18.58
N SER A 425 19.88 -19.77 18.93
CA SER A 425 21.00 -20.10 19.83
C SER A 425 22.39 -19.69 19.32
N GLY A 426 22.57 -19.61 17.99
CA GLY A 426 23.88 -19.40 17.37
C GLY A 426 24.86 -20.57 17.53
N LEU A 427 24.34 -21.78 17.73
CA LEU A 427 25.14 -23.02 17.87
C LEU A 427 25.87 -23.41 16.60
N SER A 428 25.31 -23.12 15.41
CA SER A 428 26.00 -23.33 14.14
C SER A 428 26.61 -22.02 13.63
N PRO A 429 27.92 -21.99 13.30
CA PRO A 429 28.58 -20.79 12.77
C PRO A 429 28.24 -20.51 11.30
N SER A 430 27.57 -21.44 10.61
CA SER A 430 27.25 -21.35 9.18
C SER A 430 25.82 -20.89 8.90
N ILE A 431 25.02 -20.66 9.95
CA ILE A 431 23.69 -20.04 9.86
C ILE A 431 23.67 -18.70 10.60
N SER A 432 22.97 -17.71 10.01
CA SER A 432 22.57 -16.48 10.67
C SER A 432 21.62 -16.79 11.83
N ARG A 433 21.70 -15.98 12.89
CA ARG A 433 20.75 -16.05 13.99
C ARG A 433 19.43 -15.42 13.55
N LEU A 434 18.32 -16.09 13.86
CA LEU A 434 17.01 -15.46 13.72
C LEU A 434 16.91 -14.26 14.67
N GLU A 435 16.54 -13.10 14.12
CA GLU A 435 16.33 -11.87 14.90
C GLU A 435 14.84 -11.66 15.19
N SER A 436 13.96 -12.05 14.26
CA SER A 436 12.52 -11.96 14.43
C SER A 436 11.80 -13.22 13.94
N ALA A 437 10.74 -13.58 14.65
CA ALA A 437 9.86 -14.66 14.24
C ALA A 437 8.41 -14.33 14.60
N SER A 438 7.47 -14.64 13.71
CA SER A 438 6.05 -14.52 14.00
C SER A 438 5.26 -15.76 13.60
N ILE A 439 4.35 -16.21 14.47
CA ILE A 439 3.42 -17.30 14.17
C ILE A 439 2.00 -16.76 14.20
N TYR A 440 1.27 -16.97 13.12
CA TYR A 440 -0.12 -16.57 12.98
C TYR A 440 -1.02 -17.81 13.01
N ARG A 441 -2.08 -17.77 13.82
CA ARG A 441 -3.23 -18.68 13.73
C ARG A 441 -4.47 -17.89 13.32
N THR A 442 -5.04 -18.22 12.16
CA THR A 442 -6.18 -17.49 11.59
C THR A 442 -7.53 -17.94 12.17
N SER A 443 -7.65 -19.22 12.52
CA SER A 443 -8.92 -19.85 12.90
C SER A 443 -9.11 -19.99 14.42
N VAL A 444 -8.04 -20.27 15.17
CA VAL A 444 -8.09 -20.61 16.62
C VAL A 444 -7.11 -19.79 17.43
N SER A 445 -7.43 -19.58 18.71
CA SER A 445 -6.48 -19.02 19.67
C SER A 445 -5.42 -20.02 20.11
N PHE A 446 -4.26 -19.53 20.53
CA PHE A 446 -3.24 -20.40 21.14
C PHE A 446 -3.73 -20.95 22.49
N SER A 447 -3.40 -22.22 22.76
CA SER A 447 -3.68 -22.89 24.03
C SER A 447 -2.67 -22.43 25.10
N LYS A 448 -2.95 -22.68 26.39
CA LYS A 448 -1.99 -22.37 27.45
C LYS A 448 -0.71 -23.21 27.33
N GLU A 449 -0.85 -24.45 26.88
CA GLU A 449 0.27 -25.38 26.66
C GLU A 449 1.19 -24.89 25.53
N ASP A 450 0.61 -24.29 24.47
CA ASP A 450 1.38 -23.65 23.40
C ASP A 450 2.28 -22.53 23.95
N PHE A 451 1.72 -21.64 24.79
CA PHE A 451 2.50 -20.57 25.41
C PHE A 451 3.60 -21.12 26.34
N GLU A 452 3.30 -22.16 27.12
CA GLU A 452 4.28 -22.80 28.02
C GLU A 452 5.42 -23.46 27.21
N ALA A 453 5.14 -24.07 26.07
CA ALA A 453 6.16 -24.63 25.18
C ALA A 453 7.12 -23.56 24.62
N PHE A 454 6.61 -22.41 24.19
CA PHE A 454 7.48 -21.31 23.71
C PHE A 454 8.22 -20.58 24.83
N GLN A 455 7.66 -20.49 26.05
CA GLN A 455 8.36 -19.91 27.20
C GLN A 455 9.48 -20.81 27.73
N THR A 456 9.32 -22.13 27.60
CA THR A 456 10.35 -23.10 28.00
C THR A 456 11.44 -23.26 26.95
N ALA A 457 11.16 -22.94 25.68
CA ALA A 457 12.17 -22.85 24.64
C ALA A 457 13.14 -21.70 24.92
N SER A 458 14.45 -21.96 24.88
CA SER A 458 15.48 -20.94 25.09
C SER A 458 15.61 -20.07 23.83
N LEU A 459 14.72 -19.08 23.69
CA LEU A 459 14.65 -18.22 22.49
C LEU A 459 15.68 -17.08 22.49
N GLY A 460 16.34 -16.80 23.61
CA GLY A 460 17.40 -15.79 23.71
C GLY A 460 16.91 -14.38 23.42
N ASP A 461 17.61 -13.66 22.52
CA ASP A 461 17.27 -12.28 22.10
C ASP A 461 16.24 -12.21 20.95
N LEU A 462 15.64 -13.34 20.56
CA LEU A 462 14.69 -13.42 19.45
C LEU A 462 13.44 -12.56 19.72
N ALA A 463 13.12 -11.65 18.79
CA ALA A 463 11.87 -10.91 18.81
C ALA A 463 10.72 -11.80 18.33
N PHE A 464 10.14 -12.58 19.24
CA PHE A 464 9.08 -13.53 18.93
C PHE A 464 7.67 -12.98 19.19
N THR A 465 6.77 -13.12 18.21
CA THR A 465 5.37 -12.70 18.32
C THR A 465 4.42 -13.80 17.88
N MET A 466 3.45 -14.13 18.73
CA MET A 466 2.34 -15.02 18.40
C MET A 466 1.10 -14.19 18.13
N VAL A 467 0.44 -14.38 16.99
CA VAL A 467 -0.76 -13.62 16.61
C VAL A 467 -1.91 -14.58 16.39
N ASP A 468 -3.00 -14.37 17.11
CA ASP A 468 -4.24 -15.12 16.95
C ASP A 468 -5.45 -14.19 16.84
N ARG A 469 -6.66 -14.77 16.82
CA ARG A 469 -7.92 -13.99 16.80
C ARG A 469 -8.08 -13.04 17.99
N LYS A 470 -7.40 -13.26 19.13
CA LYS A 470 -7.48 -12.41 20.32
C LYS A 470 -6.49 -11.24 20.28
N GLY A 471 -5.49 -11.29 19.40
CA GLY A 471 -4.52 -10.21 19.19
C GLY A 471 -3.10 -10.72 19.04
N ALA A 472 -2.13 -9.80 19.15
CA ALA A 472 -0.72 -10.12 19.14
C ALA A 472 -0.19 -10.28 20.57
N HIS A 473 0.50 -11.39 20.83
CA HIS A 473 1.13 -11.76 22.09
C HIS A 473 2.64 -11.83 21.87
N ARG A 474 3.39 -10.94 22.52
CA ARG A 474 4.87 -10.97 22.50
C ARG A 474 5.34 -11.82 23.68
N ILE A 475 6.23 -12.78 23.41
CA ILE A 475 6.81 -13.67 24.43
C ILE A 475 8.21 -13.21 24.79
#